data_AF-A0A7W7DFV4-F1
#
_entry.id   AF-A0A7W7DFV4-F1
#
_cell.length_a   1.000
_cell.length_b   1.000
_cell.length_c   1.000
_cell.angle_alpha   90.00
_cell.angle_beta   90.00
_cell.angle_gamma   90.00
#
_symmetry.space_group_name_H-M   'P 1'
#
loop_
_entity.id
_entity.type
_entity.pdbx_description
1 polymer ?
#
loop_
_entity_poly.entity_id
_entity_poly.type
_entity_poly.pdbx_seq_one_letter_code
_entity_poly.pdbx_strand_id
1 'polypeptide(L)'
;MSGDRKARITITVDPEVVEYAEHLVETGKATSVAAVFNDAIAAKRLADQRALALLRERAREADPARVARMMAHVNRQLADHGLPKASGE
;
A
#
# COMPACT_ATOMS: atom_id res chain seq x y z
N MET A 1 12.76 30.90 9.50
CA MET A 1 11.87 30.00 10.26
C MET A 1 10.52 30.00 9.57
N SER A 2 10.33 29.18 8.53
CA SER A 2 9.01 29.05 7.91
C SER A 2 8.18 28.15 8.81
N GLY A 3 7.24 28.75 9.55
CA GLY A 3 6.30 28.02 10.38
C GLY A 3 5.54 27.03 9.51
N ASP A 4 5.68 25.75 9.83
CA ASP A 4 4.99 24.63 9.23
C ASP A 4 3.49 24.78 9.48
N ARG A 5 2.84 25.55 8.60
CA ARG A 5 1.44 25.95 8.78
C ARG A 5 0.59 24.78 8.32
N LYS A 6 0.07 24.00 9.27
CA LYS A 6 -0.82 22.87 9.00
C LYS A 6 -1.96 23.33 8.08
N ALA A 7 -2.11 22.66 6.94
CA ALA A 7 -3.23 22.92 6.03
C ALA A 7 -4.54 22.48 6.68
N ARG A 8 -5.54 23.36 6.72
CA ARG A 8 -6.88 23.00 7.20
C ARG A 8 -7.64 22.34 6.06
N ILE A 9 -8.06 21.11 6.26
CA ILE A 9 -8.92 20.35 5.36
C ILE A 9 -10.21 19.98 6.08
N THR A 10 -11.30 19.91 5.33
CA THR A 10 -12.58 19.35 5.79
C THR A 10 -12.79 18.05 5.04
N ILE A 11 -13.02 16.96 5.77
CA ILE A 11 -13.27 15.63 5.21
C ILE A 11 -14.51 15.05 5.87
N THR A 12 -15.23 14.22 5.12
CA THR A 12 -16.28 13.36 5.68
C THR A 12 -15.63 12.03 6.05
N VAL A 13 -15.90 11.54 7.25
CA VAL A 13 -15.37 10.28 7.76
C VAL A 13 -16.53 9.44 8.28
N ASP A 14 -16.41 8.13 8.15
CA ASP A 14 -17.40 7.20 8.68
C ASP A 14 -17.57 7.37 10.20
N PRO A 15 -18.81 7.32 10.72
CA PRO A 15 -19.09 7.55 12.14
C PRO A 15 -18.27 6.67 13.08
N GLU A 16 -18.13 5.38 12.75
CA GLU A 16 -17.39 4.39 13.55
C GLU A 16 -15.89 4.76 13.71
N VAL A 17 -15.31 5.38 12.68
CA VAL A 17 -13.90 5.82 12.72
C VAL A 17 -13.74 7.05 13.59
N VAL A 18 -14.74 7.94 13.59
CA VAL A 18 -14.76 9.13 14.46
C VAL A 18 -14.89 8.70 15.93
N GLU A 19 -15.84 7.81 16.23
CA GLU A 19 -16.04 7.27 17.59
C GLU A 19 -14.75 6.62 18.12
N TYR A 20 -14.06 5.83 17.29
CA TYR A 20 -12.79 5.24 17.67
C TYR A 20 -11.70 6.29 17.93
N ALA A 21 -11.61 7.32 17.10
CA ALA A 21 -10.64 8.40 17.29
C ALA A 21 -10.91 9.21 18.56
N GLU A 22 -12.19 9.46 18.87
CA GLU A 22 -12.61 10.10 20.12
C GLU A 22 -12.25 9.23 21.33
N HIS A 23 -12.53 7.93 21.27
CA HIS A 23 -12.14 6.98 22.32
C HIS A 23 -10.62 6.96 22.59
N LEU A 24 -9.80 7.07 21.53
CA LEU A 24 -8.34 7.17 21.68
C LEU A 24 -7.89 8.46 22.37
N VAL A 25 -8.62 9.55 22.18
CA VAL A 25 -8.37 10.82 22.88
C VAL A 25 -8.81 10.72 24.34
N GLU A 26 -10.00 10.19 24.59
CA GLU A 26 -10.55 10.00 25.95
C GLU A 26 -9.66 9.10 26.81
N THR A 27 -9.10 8.04 26.22
CA THR A 27 -8.16 7.13 26.90
C THR A 27 -6.75 7.69 27.02
N GLY A 28 -6.51 8.93 26.56
CA GLY A 28 -5.20 9.60 26.62
C GLY A 28 -4.15 9.03 25.68
N LYS A 29 -4.54 8.13 24.75
CA LYS A 29 -3.63 7.55 23.74
C LYS A 29 -3.31 8.55 22.62
N ALA A 30 -4.14 9.57 22.43
CA ALA A 30 -3.92 10.64 21.48
C ALA A 30 -4.27 12.02 22.06
N THR A 31 -3.58 13.05 21.58
CA THR A 31 -3.78 14.44 22.04
C THR A 31 -4.99 15.13 21.40
N SER A 32 -5.43 14.65 20.23
CA SER A 32 -6.59 15.15 19.51
C SER A 32 -7.00 14.16 18.43
N VAL A 33 -8.25 14.27 17.96
CA VAL A 33 -8.75 13.50 16.82
C VAL A 33 -7.88 13.73 15.57
N ALA A 34 -7.45 14.96 15.32
CA ALA A 34 -6.53 15.28 14.23
C ALA A 34 -5.17 14.59 14.36
N ALA A 35 -4.66 14.38 15.57
CA ALA A 35 -3.43 13.62 15.79
C ALA A 35 -3.61 12.16 15.39
N VAL A 36 -4.74 11.52 15.77
CA VAL A 36 -5.07 10.15 15.36
C VAL A 36 -5.08 10.01 13.84
N PHE A 37 -5.75 10.93 13.14
CA PHE A 37 -5.78 10.91 11.67
C PHE A 37 -4.39 11.09 11.05
N ASN A 38 -3.60 12.03 11.55
CA ASN A 38 -2.24 12.25 11.04
C ASN A 38 -1.36 11.01 11.25
N ASP A 39 -1.43 10.38 12.42
CA ASP A 39 -0.66 9.19 12.75
C ASP A 39 -1.07 8.00 11.88
N ALA A 40 -2.38 7.82 11.66
CA ALA A 40 -2.91 6.77 10.77
C ALA A 40 -2.42 6.94 9.32
N ILE A 41 -2.46 8.18 8.79
CA ILE A 41 -1.97 8.47 7.44
C ILE A 41 -0.44 8.30 7.35
N ALA A 42 0.30 8.72 8.37
CA ALA A 42 1.75 8.53 8.41
C ALA A 42 2.12 7.03 8.44
N ALA A 43 1.41 6.23 9.23
CA ALA A 43 1.58 4.78 9.30
C ALA A 43 1.27 4.11 7.96
N LYS A 44 0.18 4.50 7.28
CA LYS A 44 -0.17 4.02 5.95
C LYS A 44 0.92 4.35 4.93
N ARG A 45 1.40 5.60 4.90
CA ARG A 45 2.48 6.03 4.00
C ARG A 45 3.75 5.19 4.22
N LEU A 46 4.10 4.91 5.47
CA LEU A 46 5.27 4.09 5.79
C LEU A 46 5.09 2.64 5.32
N ALA A 47 3.90 2.06 5.52
CA ALA A 47 3.57 0.73 5.03
C ALA A 47 3.66 0.64 3.51
N ASP A 48 3.09 1.61 2.79
CA ASP A 48 3.12 1.68 1.33
C ASP A 48 4.57 1.82 0.81
N GLN A 49 5.38 2.66 1.45
CA GLN A 49 6.80 2.80 1.11
C GLN A 49 7.58 1.51 1.32
N ARG A 50 7.32 0.79 2.42
CA ARG A 50 7.95 -0.51 2.69
C ARG A 50 7.53 -1.56 1.67
N ALA A 51 6.24 -1.63 1.33
CA ALA A 51 5.74 -2.55 0.30
C ALA A 51 6.41 -2.28 -1.05
N LEU A 52 6.51 -1.01 -1.47
CA LEU A 52 7.20 -0.63 -2.69
C LEU A 52 8.70 -0.91 -2.64
N ALA A 53 9.34 -0.71 -1.49
CA ALA A 53 10.76 -1.03 -1.32
C ALA A 53 11.02 -2.54 -1.49
N LEU A 54 10.21 -3.38 -0.85
CA LEU A 54 10.27 -4.83 -0.99
C LEU A 54 10.03 -5.27 -2.44
N LEU A 55 9.02 -4.71 -3.11
CA LEU A 55 8.77 -4.99 -4.52
C LEU A 55 9.98 -4.63 -5.40
N ARG A 56 10.59 -3.47 -5.18
CA ARG A 56 11.78 -3.03 -5.92
C ARG A 56 13.01 -3.91 -5.66
N GLU A 57 13.20 -4.33 -4.42
CA GLU A 57 14.28 -5.24 -4.04
C GLU A 57 14.13 -6.59 -4.75
N ARG A 58 12.93 -7.18 -4.67
CA ARG A 58 12.63 -8.44 -5.38
C ARG A 58 12.74 -8.30 -6.89
N ALA A 59 12.36 -7.14 -7.45
CA ALA A 59 12.52 -6.87 -8.88
C ALA A 59 13.99 -6.76 -9.30
N ARG A 60 14.89 -6.29 -8.43
CA ARG A 60 16.35 -6.27 -8.71
C ARG A 60 16.97 -7.67 -8.68
N GLU A 61 16.46 -8.54 -7.83
CA GLU A 61 16.88 -9.95 -7.75
C GLU A 61 16.25 -10.82 -8.85
N ALA A 62 15.21 -10.32 -9.52
CA ALA A 62 14.54 -11.05 -10.58
C ALA A 62 15.44 -11.14 -11.82
N ASP A 63 15.75 -12.36 -12.26
CA ASP A 63 16.35 -12.64 -13.57
C ASP A 63 15.25 -12.59 -14.66
N PRO A 64 15.21 -11.54 -15.52
CA PRO A 64 14.18 -11.42 -16.54
C PRO A 64 14.24 -12.57 -17.56
N ALA A 65 15.44 -13.12 -17.82
CA ALA A 65 15.60 -14.24 -18.74
C ALA A 65 15.01 -15.54 -18.17
N ARG A 66 15.12 -15.75 -16.85
CA ARG A 66 14.47 -16.88 -16.17
C ARG A 66 12.95 -16.75 -16.22
N VAL A 67 12.40 -15.56 -16.00
CA VAL A 67 10.95 -15.29 -16.11
C VAL A 67 10.46 -15.55 -17.53
N ALA A 68 11.16 -15.06 -18.55
CA ALA A 68 10.81 -15.31 -19.95
C ALA A 68 10.79 -16.80 -20.31
N ARG A 69 11.79 -17.57 -19.85
CA ARG A 69 11.82 -19.04 -20.03
C ARG A 69 10.64 -19.73 -19.35
N MET A 70 10.31 -19.31 -18.13
CA MET A 70 9.17 -19.85 -17.38
C MET A 70 7.85 -19.55 -18.08
N MET A 71 7.63 -18.31 -18.53
CA MET A 71 6.44 -17.92 -19.29
C MET A 71 6.32 -18.66 -20.62
N ALA A 72 7.43 -18.87 -21.33
CA ALA A 72 7.44 -19.67 -22.56
C ALA A 72 7.07 -21.13 -22.30
N HIS A 73 7.51 -21.71 -21.17
CA HIS A 73 7.14 -23.06 -20.77
C HIS A 73 5.65 -23.16 -20.40
N VAL A 74 5.15 -22.24 -19.58
CA VAL A 74 3.72 -22.17 -19.19
C VAL A 74 2.83 -22.00 -20.42
N ASN A 75 3.19 -21.10 -21.34
CA ASN A 75 2.43 -20.89 -22.58
C ASN A 75 2.45 -22.10 -23.51
N ARG A 76 3.50 -22.91 -23.48
CA ARG A 76 3.54 -24.19 -24.20
C ARG A 76 2.56 -25.18 -23.59
N GLN A 77 2.56 -25.33 -22.26
CA GLN A 77 1.60 -26.20 -21.56
C GLN A 77 0.14 -25.75 -21.78
N LEU A 78 -0.13 -24.44 -21.74
CA LEU A 78 -1.47 -23.90 -22.04
C LEU A 78 -1.91 -24.26 -23.46
N ALA A 79 -1.03 -24.11 -24.44
CA ALA A 79 -1.32 -24.49 -25.82
C ALA A 79 -1.57 -26.00 -25.97
N ASP A 80 -0.78 -26.84 -25.29
CA ASP A 80 -0.94 -28.29 -25.29
C ASP A 80 -2.29 -28.73 -24.67
N HIS A 81 -2.84 -27.92 -23.75
CA HIS A 81 -4.16 -28.12 -23.14
C HIS A 81 -5.30 -27.36 -23.84
N GLY A 82 -5.04 -26.71 -24.99
CA GLY A 82 -6.05 -25.95 -25.74
C GLY A 82 -6.54 -24.67 -25.05
N LEU A 83 -5.78 -24.19 -24.05
CA LEU A 83 -6.08 -22.97 -23.31
C LEU A 83 -5.35 -21.77 -23.93
N PRO A 84 -5.94 -20.56 -23.84
CA PRO A 84 -5.29 -19.35 -24.35
C PRO A 84 -3.99 -19.08 -23.59
N LYS A 85 -3.01 -18.47 -24.28
CA LYS A 85 -1.74 -18.08 -23.67
C LYS A 85 -1.97 -17.09 -22.52
N ALA A 86 -1.17 -17.20 -21.47
CA ALA A 86 -1.08 -16.18 -20.45
C ALA A 86 -0.39 -14.94 -21.05
N SER A 87 -1.14 -13.85 -21.17
CA SER A 87 -0.59 -12.54 -21.51
C SER A 87 0.30 -12.08 -20.35
N GLY A 88 1.61 -12.10 -20.56
CA GLY A 88 2.51 -11.18 -19.87
C GLY A 88 2.72 -10.01 -20.82
N GLU A 89 2.47 -8.78 -20.35
CA GLU A 89 2.83 -7.56 -21.09
C GLU A 89 4.28 -7.60 -21.60
#